data_AF-A0A7C7UFG9-F1
#
_entry.id   AF-A0A7C7UFG9-F1
#
_cell.length_a   1.000
_cell.length_b   1.000
_cell.length_c   1.000
_cell.angle_alpha   90.00
_cell.angle_beta   90.00
_cell.angle_gamma   90.00
#
_symmetry.space_group_name_H-M   'P 1'
#
loop_
_entity.id
_entity.type
_entity.pdbx_description
1 polymer ?
#
loop_
_entity_poly.entity_id
_entity_poly.type
_entity_poly.pdbx_seq_one_letter_code
_entity_poly.pdbx_strand_id
1 'polypeptide(L)'
;MKRSFPWMALGIGLLLALVLLQFSPLDPDGRPAMPLLTALLMSEFGFLLTAAGAIVSGREVLRRGARGRDMLLLPGNLLLAASFVRLGLALWAQTSG
;
A
#
# COMPACT_ATOMS: atom_id res chain seq x y z
N MET A 1 -9.14 19.86 6.83
CA MET A 1 -8.13 18.78 6.92
C MET A 1 -8.71 17.38 6.71
N LYS A 2 -9.59 16.82 7.57
CA LYS A 2 -10.06 15.40 7.49
C LYS A 2 -10.43 14.84 6.11
N ARG A 3 -10.98 15.64 5.18
CA ARG A 3 -11.34 15.23 3.80
C ARG A 3 -10.17 14.90 2.88
N SER A 4 -8.95 15.39 3.15
CA SER A 4 -7.79 15.20 2.27
C SER A 4 -6.99 13.93 2.58
N PHE A 5 -7.17 13.36 3.78
CA PHE A 5 -6.36 12.23 4.26
C PHE A 5 -6.45 10.98 3.35
N PRO A 6 -7.62 10.54 2.83
CA PRO A 6 -7.67 9.37 1.94
C PRO A 6 -7.00 9.59 0.58
N TRP A 7 -6.97 10.84 0.10
CA TRP A 7 -6.25 11.24 -1.11
C TRP A 7 -4.74 11.25 -0.90
N MET A 8 -4.28 11.72 0.27
CA MET A 8 -2.87 11.66 0.66
C MET A 8 -2.41 10.21 0.88
N ALA A 9 -3.21 9.38 1.56
CA ALA A 9 -2.93 7.97 1.76
C ALA A 9 -2.81 7.20 0.43
N LEU A 10 -3.73 7.44 -0.52
CA LEU A 10 -3.68 6.82 -1.84
C LEU A 10 -2.48 7.33 -2.66
N GLY A 11 -2.23 8.65 -2.67
CA GLY A 11 -1.12 9.23 -3.42
C GLY A 11 0.26 8.81 -2.91
N ILE A 12 0.46 8.78 -1.59
CA ILE A 12 1.72 8.32 -0.97
C ILE A 12 1.84 6.80 -1.08
N GLY A 13 0.75 6.04 -0.93
CA GLY A 13 0.73 4.60 -1.18
C GLY A 13 1.10 4.25 -2.62
N LEU A 14 0.57 4.99 -3.60
CA LEU A 14 0.94 4.84 -5.01
C LEU A 14 2.42 5.22 -5.26
N LEU A 15 2.91 6.27 -4.60
CA LEU A 15 4.33 6.64 -4.65
C LEU A 15 5.24 5.50 -4.12
N LEU A 16 4.92 4.93 -2.95
CA LEU A 16 5.67 3.78 -2.42
C LEU A 16 5.58 2.55 -3.32
N ALA A 17 4.44 2.29 -3.95
CA ALA A 17 4.29 1.19 -4.89
C ALA A 17 5.13 1.38 -6.16
N LEU A 18 5.21 2.62 -6.68
CA LEU A 18 6.08 2.98 -7.80
C LEU A 18 7.57 2.90 -7.41
N VAL A 19 7.94 3.30 -6.19
CA VAL A 19 9.31 3.14 -5.66
C VAL A 19 9.68 1.65 -5.55
N LEU A 20 8.84 0.80 -4.99
CA LEU A 20 9.09 -0.66 -4.92
C LEU A 20 9.07 -1.34 -6.29
N LEU A 21 8.39 -0.78 -7.29
CA LEU A 21 8.43 -1.27 -8.67
C LEU A 21 9.73 -0.86 -9.40
N GLN A 22 10.18 0.37 -9.19
CA GLN A 22 11.38 0.94 -9.83
C GLN A 22 12.68 0.44 -9.18
N PHE A 23 12.69 0.31 -7.86
CA PHE A 23 13.77 -0.28 -7.06
C PHE A 23 13.35 -1.67 -6.61
N SER A 24 13.04 -2.54 -7.59
CA SER A 24 12.57 -3.93 -7.35
C SER A 24 13.39 -4.54 -6.23
N PRO A 25 12.78 -4.96 -5.10
CA PRO A 25 13.54 -5.50 -3.98
C PRO A 25 14.18 -6.85 -4.31
N LEU A 26 13.82 -7.43 -5.46
CA LEU A 26 14.41 -8.64 -6.04
C LEU A 26 15.12 -8.31 -7.35
N ASP A 27 16.40 -8.70 -7.41
CA ASP A 27 17.19 -8.89 -8.62
C ASP A 27 16.57 -10.00 -9.50
N PRO A 28 16.77 -10.04 -10.83
CA PRO A 28 16.38 -11.21 -11.65
C PRO A 28 16.96 -12.54 -11.15
N ASP A 29 18.14 -12.54 -10.51
CA ASP A 29 18.74 -13.70 -9.84
C ASP A 29 18.12 -14.03 -8.47
N GLY A 30 17.01 -13.39 -8.09
CA GLY A 30 16.31 -13.57 -6.81
C GLY A 30 17.00 -12.94 -5.60
N ARG A 31 18.06 -12.15 -5.81
CA ARG A 31 18.85 -11.53 -4.73
C ARG A 31 18.20 -10.24 -4.22
N PRO A 32 18.38 -9.89 -2.93
CA PRO A 32 17.85 -8.65 -2.38
C PRO A 32 18.63 -7.43 -2.89
N ALA A 33 18.14 -6.80 -3.97
CA ALA A 33 18.75 -5.59 -4.55
C ALA A 33 18.58 -4.35 -3.64
N MET A 34 17.64 -4.41 -2.70
CA MET A 34 17.49 -3.48 -1.58
C MET A 34 17.60 -4.30 -0.27
N PRO A 35 18.20 -3.77 0.82
CA PRO A 35 18.27 -4.50 2.09
C PRO A 35 16.89 -4.99 2.53
N LEU A 36 16.75 -6.29 2.80
CA LEU A 36 15.44 -6.93 2.93
C LEU A 36 14.56 -6.28 4.00
N LEU A 37 15.14 -5.89 5.14
CA LEU A 37 14.44 -5.16 6.20
C LEU A 37 13.87 -3.80 5.73
N THR A 38 14.55 -3.11 4.81
CA THR A 38 14.07 -1.85 4.22
C THR A 38 12.90 -2.09 3.26
N ALA A 39 12.95 -3.17 2.46
CA ALA A 39 11.84 -3.57 1.60
C ALA A 39 10.60 -4.03 2.40
N LEU A 40 10.83 -4.75 3.51
CA LEU A 40 9.77 -5.16 4.44
C LEU A 40 9.12 -3.93 5.09
N LEU A 41 9.93 -3.04 5.67
CA LEU A 41 9.45 -1.81 6.32
C LEU A 41 8.69 -0.89 5.36
N MET A 42 9.15 -0.75 4.11
CA MET A 42 8.41 -0.03 3.06
C MET A 42 7.06 -0.68 2.75
N SER A 43 6.98 -2.02 2.70
CA SER A 43 5.71 -2.72 2.52
C SER A 43 4.78 -2.53 3.71
N GLU A 44 5.27 -2.64 4.95
CA GLU A 44 4.45 -2.42 6.15
C GLU A 44 3.94 -0.98 6.25
N PHE A 45 4.77 0.03 5.99
CA PHE A 45 4.33 1.43 5.96
C PHE A 45 3.33 1.70 4.85
N GLY A 46 3.57 1.16 3.65
CA GLY A 46 2.65 1.26 2.51
C GLY A 46 1.29 0.63 2.82
N PHE A 47 1.29 -0.57 3.41
CA PHE A 47 0.09 -1.26 3.88
C PHE A 47 -0.65 -0.46 4.95
N LEU A 48 0.02 -0.08 6.05
CA LEU A 48 -0.63 0.62 7.17
C LEU A 48 -1.25 1.96 6.72
N LEU A 49 -0.54 2.72 5.88
CA LEU A 49 -1.04 4.00 5.37
C LEU A 49 -2.25 3.84 4.46
N THR A 50 -2.21 2.87 3.54
CA THR A 50 -3.32 2.64 2.59
C THR A 50 -4.50 1.93 3.26
N ALA A 51 -4.28 1.03 4.22
CA ALA A 51 -5.31 0.47 5.08
C ALA A 51 -6.02 1.57 5.89
N ALA A 52 -5.28 2.53 6.47
CA ALA A 52 -5.87 3.70 7.12
C ALA A 52 -6.68 4.57 6.13
N GLY A 53 -6.17 4.76 4.90
CA GLY A 53 -6.89 5.43 3.82
C GLY A 53 -8.20 4.73 3.44
N ALA A 54 -8.19 3.40 3.35
CA ALA A 54 -9.37 2.57 3.08
C ALA A 54 -10.39 2.63 4.24
N ILE A 55 -9.95 2.51 5.49
CA ILE A 55 -10.81 2.60 6.69
C ILE A 55 -11.49 3.98 6.77
N VAL A 56 -10.77 5.08 6.53
CA VAL A 56 -11.35 6.42 6.52
C VAL A 56 -12.34 6.59 5.35
N SER A 57 -12.00 6.08 4.16
CA SER A 57 -12.91 6.08 3.00
C SER A 57 -14.20 5.30 3.28
N GLY A 58 -14.08 4.07 3.77
CA GLY A 58 -15.23 3.20 4.08
C GLY A 58 -16.13 3.75 5.18
N ARG A 59 -15.54 4.39 6.22
CA ARG A 59 -16.32 5.09 7.26
C ARG A 59 -17.08 6.30 6.73
N GLU A 60 -16.55 7.00 5.72
CA GLU A 60 -17.23 8.16 5.12
C GLU A 60 -18.32 7.71 4.12
N VAL A 61 -18.08 6.63 3.35
CA VAL A 61 -19.11 5.94 2.55
C VAL A 61 -20.29 5.49 3.42
N LEU A 62 -20.00 4.79 4.52
CA LEU A 62 -21.02 4.30 5.45
C LEU A 62 -21.80 5.45 6.15
N ARG A 63 -21.21 6.64 6.25
CA ARG A 63 -21.82 7.83 6.87
C ARG A 63 -22.54 8.77 5.91
N ARG A 64 -22.28 8.72 4.60
CA ARG A 64 -22.82 9.68 3.62
C ARG A 64 -23.40 9.06 2.34
N GLY A 65 -23.39 7.73 2.23
CA GLY A 65 -23.57 7.01 0.97
C GLY A 65 -22.32 7.07 0.09
N ALA A 66 -22.19 6.11 -0.82
CA ALA A 66 -21.09 6.09 -1.78
C ALA A 66 -21.23 7.24 -2.79
N ARG A 67 -20.32 8.23 -2.77
CA ARG A 67 -20.21 9.24 -3.83
C ARG A 67 -19.15 8.81 -4.84
N GLY A 68 -19.20 9.35 -6.06
CA GLY A 68 -18.29 8.97 -7.15
C GLY A 68 -16.78 9.16 -6.86
N ARG A 69 -16.39 10.02 -5.90
CA ARG A 69 -14.99 10.11 -5.43
C ARG A 69 -14.60 8.94 -4.52
N ASP A 70 -15.54 8.48 -3.70
CA ASP A 70 -15.30 7.43 -2.72
C ASP A 70 -15.30 6.04 -3.39
N MET A 71 -16.07 5.90 -4.49
CA MET A 71 -16.01 4.76 -5.43
C MET A 71 -14.63 4.52 -6.05
N LEU A 72 -13.73 5.51 -6.07
CA LEU A 72 -12.35 5.35 -6.51
C LEU A 72 -11.37 5.22 -5.32
N LEU A 73 -11.57 6.05 -4.28
CA LEU A 73 -10.69 6.09 -3.10
C LEU A 73 -10.71 4.80 -2.27
N LEU A 74 -11.88 4.18 -2.10
CA LEU A 74 -12.03 2.96 -1.32
C LEU A 74 -11.33 1.77 -1.99
N PRO A 75 -11.68 1.35 -3.23
CA PRO A 75 -10.99 0.23 -3.88
C PRO A 75 -9.54 0.54 -4.22
N GLY A 76 -9.18 1.78 -4.56
CA GLY A 76 -7.79 2.15 -4.85
C GLY A 76 -6.86 1.97 -3.64
N ASN A 77 -7.27 2.45 -2.46
CA ASN A 77 -6.54 2.18 -1.22
C ASN A 77 -6.54 0.69 -0.84
N LEU A 78 -7.66 -0.02 -1.07
CA LEU A 78 -7.76 -1.46 -0.76
C LEU A 78 -6.82 -2.32 -1.63
N LEU A 79 -6.73 -2.01 -2.94
CA LEU A 79 -5.86 -2.70 -3.90
C LEU A 79 -4.37 -2.43 -3.61
N LEU A 80 -4.02 -1.20 -3.24
CA LEU A 80 -2.66 -0.87 -2.78
C LEU A 80 -2.33 -1.63 -1.49
N ALA A 81 -3.22 -1.61 -0.49
CA ALA A 81 -3.03 -2.33 0.77
C ALA A 81 -2.81 -3.84 0.54
N ALA A 82 -3.64 -4.47 -0.30
CA ALA A 82 -3.48 -5.88 -0.66
C ALA A 82 -2.17 -6.16 -1.43
N SER A 83 -1.72 -5.23 -2.28
CA SER A 83 -0.46 -5.33 -3.01
C SER A 83 0.75 -5.26 -2.08
N PHE A 84 0.73 -4.37 -1.08
CA PHE A 84 1.77 -4.28 -0.05
C PHE A 84 1.79 -5.52 0.86
N VAL A 85 0.63 -6.05 1.27
CA VAL A 85 0.57 -7.33 2.02
C VAL A 85 1.18 -8.47 1.20
N ARG A 86 0.83 -8.57 -0.10
CA ARG A 86 1.39 -9.60 -0.99
C ARG A 86 2.92 -9.47 -1.14
N LEU A 87 3.45 -8.25 -1.23
CA LEU A 87 4.89 -7.99 -1.29
C LEU A 87 5.58 -8.34 0.04
N GLY A 88 5.04 -7.90 1.17
CA GLY A 88 5.57 -8.23 2.50
C GLY A 88 5.62 -9.73 2.76
N LEU A 89 4.55 -10.47 2.43
CA LEU A 89 4.51 -11.94 2.55
C LEU A 89 5.51 -12.63 1.61
N ALA A 90 5.67 -12.14 0.38
CA ALA A 90 6.63 -12.71 -0.58
C ALA A 90 8.10 -12.48 -0.14
N LEU A 91 8.41 -11.33 0.46
CA LEU A 91 9.71 -11.04 1.07
C LEU A 91 9.94 -11.89 2.33
N TRP A 92 8.90 -12.09 3.16
CA TRP A 92 9.01 -12.90 4.37
C TRP A 92 9.26 -14.38 4.06
N ALA A 93 8.60 -14.93 3.04
CA ALA A 93 8.82 -16.30 2.57
C ALA A 93 10.28 -16.58 2.15
N GLN A 94 11.01 -15.56 1.67
CA GLN A 94 12.43 -15.65 1.31
C GLN A 94 13.38 -15.52 2.52
N THR A 95 12.89 -15.12 3.70
CA THR A 95 13.67 -15.19 4.95
C THR A 95 13.57 -16.55 5.65
N SER A 96 12.71 -17.44 5.15
CA SER A 96 12.40 -18.75 5.74
C SER A 96 12.84 -19.95 4.89
N GLY A 97 13.66 -19.73 3.86
CA GLY A 97 14.21 -20.76 2.96
C GLY A 97 15.69 -20.53 2.68
#